data_AF-A0A3M1X142-F1
#
_entry.id   AF-A0A3M1X142-F1
#
_cell.length_a   1.000
_cell.length_b   1.000
_cell.length_c   1.000
_cell.angle_alpha   90.00
_cell.angle_beta   90.00
_cell.angle_gamma   90.00
#
_symmetry.space_group_name_H-M   'P 1'
#
loop_
_entity.id
_entity.type
_entity.pdbx_description
1 polymer ?
#
loop_
_entity_poly.entity_id
_entity_poly.type
_entity_poly.pdbx_seq_one_letter_code
_entity_poly.pdbx_strand_id
1 'polypeptide(L)'
;MKKSFPLLLLPWFVLPLILIWWGWPQPTVPGERIQVEASSTEVRYDLRTRAEEAARQEFLRTMDPALGDVPRERLLLAYQELQRRAQNSQRAAIPNLVWRHRGPANVGGRTRALIVDANDGTGKTVWAAGVSGGLWKTTDITAIEPVWQEVDDFFANLAITCMVQDPANPLIMYFGTGEGFYNSDAVRGDGIWKTTDG
;
A
#
# COMPACT_ATOMS: atom_id res chain seq x y z
N MET A 1 -30.23 68.57 22.37
CA MET A 1 -29.86 68.38 23.79
C MET A 1 -28.42 67.89 23.85
N LYS A 2 -27.53 68.74 24.40
CA LYS A 2 -26.11 68.51 24.73
C LYS A 2 -25.99 68.39 26.25
N LYS A 3 -24.97 67.66 26.74
CA LYS A 3 -24.23 67.75 28.04
C LYS A 3 -23.48 66.40 28.20
N SER A 4 -22.18 66.20 27.98
CA SER A 4 -20.91 66.76 28.54
C SER A 4 -20.58 66.38 30.00
N PHE A 5 -19.65 65.42 30.16
CA PHE A 5 -18.47 65.27 31.08
C PHE A 5 -18.41 65.99 32.45
N PRO A 6 -17.73 65.41 33.48
CA PRO A 6 -16.26 65.60 33.62
C PRO A 6 -15.40 64.47 34.25
N LEU A 7 -14.10 64.61 33.99
CA LEU A 7 -12.92 64.06 34.66
C LEU A 7 -12.56 64.83 35.96
N LEU A 8 -11.81 64.19 36.88
CA LEU A 8 -10.86 64.76 37.87
C LEU A 8 -9.87 63.61 38.24
N LEU A 9 -8.62 63.49 37.77
CA LEU A 9 -7.32 64.15 38.10
C LEU A 9 -6.88 64.02 39.59
N LEU A 10 -6.03 63.04 39.97
CA LEU A 10 -4.54 63.01 40.16
C LEU A 10 -4.06 63.49 41.57
N PRO A 11 -2.85 63.19 42.15
CA PRO A 11 -1.59 62.69 41.54
C PRO A 11 -0.65 61.70 42.34
N TRP A 12 0.18 60.95 41.59
CA TRP A 12 1.67 60.72 41.65
C TRP A 12 2.37 60.14 42.91
N PHE A 13 3.28 59.17 42.72
CA PHE A 13 4.75 59.27 42.91
C PHE A 13 5.46 57.87 42.81
N VAL A 14 6.34 57.74 41.78
CA VAL A 14 7.73 57.20 41.80
C VAL A 14 8.05 55.71 42.06
N LEU A 15 8.69 55.08 41.06
CA LEU A 15 9.61 53.92 41.13
C LEU A 15 11.01 54.38 41.60
N PRO A 16 11.80 53.61 42.40
CA PRO A 16 12.75 52.59 41.89
C PRO A 16 12.92 51.33 42.81
N LEU A 17 13.20 50.10 42.31
CA LEU A 17 14.49 49.44 41.99
C LEU A 17 15.30 48.91 43.21
N ILE A 18 15.84 47.68 43.09
CA ILE A 18 17.08 47.10 43.72
C ILE A 18 16.95 46.07 44.90
N LEU A 19 17.12 44.79 44.51
CA LEU A 19 18.07 43.75 44.98
C LEU A 19 18.06 43.11 46.42
N ILE A 20 18.22 41.76 46.38
CA ILE A 20 18.91 40.82 47.32
C ILE A 20 18.11 40.45 48.60
N TRP A 21 17.50 39.26 48.69
CA TRP A 21 18.07 37.93 49.03
C TRP A 21 18.77 37.84 50.40
N TRP A 22 18.03 37.40 51.43
CA TRP A 22 18.45 36.59 52.60
C TRP A 22 17.13 36.06 53.21
N GLY A 23 16.88 34.80 53.55
CA GLY A 23 17.66 33.58 53.51
C GLY A 23 16.72 32.46 53.96
N TRP A 24 16.22 31.66 53.03
CA TRP A 24 15.60 30.39 53.35
C TRP A 24 16.55 29.28 52.89
N PRO A 25 17.03 28.40 53.78
CA PRO A 25 17.94 27.33 53.39
C PRO A 25 17.20 26.33 52.51
N GLN A 26 17.73 26.08 51.31
CA GLN A 26 17.31 24.93 50.50
C GLN A 26 18.12 23.71 50.96
N PRO A 27 17.51 22.53 51.16
CA PRO A 27 18.25 21.33 51.51
C PRO A 27 19.15 20.92 50.33
N THR A 28 20.46 20.90 50.57
CA THR A 28 21.43 20.35 49.62
C THR A 28 21.51 18.83 49.79
N VAL A 29 21.16 18.09 48.75
CA VAL A 29 21.55 16.68 48.61
C VAL A 29 22.96 16.67 48.02
N PRO A 30 23.98 16.07 48.67
CA PRO A 30 25.32 15.96 48.11
C PRO A 30 25.34 14.82 47.08
N GLY A 31 25.74 15.11 45.84
CA GLY A 31 25.94 14.09 44.82
C GLY A 31 25.93 14.66 43.40
N GLU A 32 27.12 14.99 42.92
CA GLU A 32 27.58 14.94 41.52
C GLU A 32 26.59 15.37 40.41
N ARG A 33 26.81 16.58 39.88
CA ARG A 33 26.19 17.00 38.60
C ARG A 33 26.72 16.11 37.48
N ILE A 34 25.95 15.10 37.08
CA ILE A 34 26.14 14.45 35.79
C ILE A 34 25.81 15.49 34.72
N GLN A 35 26.84 16.01 34.05
CA GLN A 35 26.71 16.68 32.77
C GLN A 35 26.21 15.62 31.78
N VAL A 36 24.90 15.55 31.53
CA VAL A 36 24.38 14.73 30.44
C VAL A 36 24.66 15.49 29.15
N GLU A 37 25.86 15.28 28.61
CA GLU A 37 26.20 15.70 27.28
C GLU A 37 25.35 14.85 26.32
N ALA A 38 24.37 15.49 25.68
CA ALA A 38 23.55 14.86 24.66
C ALA A 38 24.42 14.58 23.43
N SER A 39 25.21 13.51 23.51
CA SER A 39 25.84 12.91 22.35
C SER A 39 24.73 12.34 21.48
N SER A 40 24.26 13.15 20.53
CA SER A 40 23.39 12.71 19.44
C SER A 40 24.19 11.77 18.56
N THR A 41 24.36 10.54 19.02
CA THR A 41 24.78 9.44 18.17
C THR A 41 23.59 9.18 17.27
N GLU A 42 23.60 9.72 16.05
CA GLU A 42 22.71 9.22 15.01
C GLU A 42 23.04 7.75 14.83
N VAL A 43 22.21 6.88 15.42
CA VAL A 43 22.29 5.45 15.16
C VAL A 43 21.92 5.28 13.69
N ARG A 44 22.95 5.17 12.85
CA ARG A 44 22.77 4.84 11.44
C ARG A 44 22.31 3.39 11.37
N TYR A 45 21.01 3.20 11.42
CA TYR A 45 20.38 1.90 11.22
C TYR A 45 20.76 1.37 9.82
N ASP A 46 21.29 0.15 9.76
CA ASP A 46 21.48 -0.53 8.49
C ASP A 46 20.11 -0.78 7.84
N LEU A 47 19.94 -0.33 6.59
CA LEU A 47 18.71 -0.50 5.83
C LEU A 47 18.38 -1.98 5.64
N ARG A 48 19.40 -2.86 5.59
CA ARG A 48 19.21 -4.31 5.51
C ARG A 48 18.54 -4.86 6.76
N THR A 49 18.97 -4.40 7.93
CA THR A 49 18.41 -4.83 9.22
C THR A 49 16.93 -4.44 9.34
N ARG A 50 16.52 -3.26 8.85
CA ARG A 50 15.09 -2.89 8.85
C ARG A 50 14.24 -3.77 7.94
N ALA A 51 14.77 -4.14 6.78
CA ALA A 51 14.07 -5.05 5.86
C ALA A 51 13.96 -6.47 6.44
N GLU A 52 15.04 -6.97 7.07
CA GLU A 52 15.05 -8.25 7.77
C GLU A 52 14.12 -8.26 8.98
N GLU A 53 14.09 -7.17 9.76
CA GLU A 53 13.17 -6.99 10.89
C GLU A 53 11.72 -6.94 10.44
N ALA A 54 11.41 -6.22 9.36
CA ALA A 54 10.07 -6.18 8.79
C ALA A 54 9.63 -7.57 8.29
N ALA A 55 10.50 -8.27 7.57
CA ALA A 55 10.24 -9.64 7.11
C ALA A 55 10.05 -10.61 8.30
N ARG A 56 10.89 -10.50 9.33
CA ARG A 56 10.77 -11.27 10.57
C ARG A 56 9.48 -10.96 11.32
N GLN A 57 9.10 -9.69 11.41
CA GLN A 57 7.85 -9.28 12.05
C GLN A 57 6.64 -9.85 11.32
N GLU A 58 6.63 -9.78 9.99
CA GLU A 58 5.54 -10.34 9.18
C GLU A 58 5.47 -11.87 9.31
N PHE A 59 6.63 -12.54 9.33
CA PHE A 59 6.70 -13.98 9.61
C PHE A 59 6.15 -14.31 11.00
N LEU A 60 6.55 -13.59 12.05
CA LEU A 60 6.05 -13.79 13.42
C LEU A 60 4.54 -13.51 13.55
N ARG A 61 3.98 -12.59 12.74
CA ARG A 61 2.53 -12.32 12.71
C ARG A 61 1.72 -13.42 12.03
N THR A 62 2.31 -14.13 11.07
CA THR A 62 1.62 -15.10 10.22
C THR A 62 1.88 -16.55 10.60
N MET A 63 2.97 -16.81 11.33
CA MET A 63 3.37 -18.11 11.84
C MET A 63 2.36 -18.65 12.87
N ASP A 64 2.13 -19.97 12.85
CA ASP A 64 1.47 -20.66 13.95
C ASP A 64 2.43 -20.77 15.15
N PRO A 65 2.12 -20.17 16.32
CA PRO A 65 3.00 -20.19 17.49
C PRO A 65 3.33 -21.60 18.01
N ALA A 66 2.48 -22.59 17.72
CA ALA A 66 2.72 -23.98 18.15
C ALA A 66 3.64 -24.74 17.19
N LEU A 67 3.63 -24.40 15.90
CA LEU A 67 4.43 -25.09 14.87
C LEU A 67 5.77 -24.40 14.61
N GLY A 68 5.86 -23.09 14.85
CA GLY A 68 7.06 -22.32 14.53
C GLY A 68 7.22 -22.03 13.03
N ASP A 69 6.20 -22.32 12.22
CA ASP A 69 6.19 -22.07 10.77
C ASP A 69 4.80 -21.59 10.30
N VAL A 70 4.69 -21.12 9.06
CA VAL A 70 3.44 -20.77 8.38
C VAL A 70 2.93 -21.99 7.61
N PRO A 71 1.97 -22.78 8.15
CA PRO A 71 1.57 -24.06 7.57
C PRO A 71 0.81 -23.85 6.25
N ARG A 72 1.52 -23.98 5.12
CA ARG A 72 0.97 -23.76 3.78
C ARG A 72 -0.14 -24.75 3.45
N GLU A 73 -0.09 -25.96 4.00
CA GLU A 73 -1.12 -27.00 3.84
C GLU A 73 -2.48 -26.57 4.41
N ARG A 74 -2.51 -25.71 5.44
CA ARG A 74 -3.78 -25.19 6.00
C ARG A 74 -4.42 -24.13 5.13
N LEU A 75 -3.64 -23.48 4.25
CA LEU A 75 -4.17 -22.48 3.32
C LEU A 75 -5.24 -23.10 2.42
N LEU A 76 -5.01 -24.32 1.91
CA LEU A 76 -5.97 -25.01 1.05
C LEU A 76 -7.28 -25.32 1.78
N LEU A 77 -7.20 -25.79 3.02
CA LEU A 77 -8.37 -26.06 3.87
C LEU A 77 -9.13 -24.77 4.18
N ALA A 78 -8.42 -23.68 4.48
CA ALA A 78 -9.02 -22.37 4.70
C ALA A 78 -9.74 -21.86 3.44
N TYR A 79 -9.14 -22.01 2.25
CA TYR A 79 -9.79 -21.68 0.97
C TYR A 79 -11.07 -22.48 0.74
N GLN A 80 -11.04 -23.79 0.99
CA GLN A 80 -12.22 -24.65 0.87
C GLN A 80 -13.35 -24.22 1.81
N GLU A 81 -13.02 -23.89 3.06
CA GLU A 81 -13.99 -23.43 4.04
C GLU A 81 -14.57 -22.05 3.66
N LEU A 82 -13.75 -21.13 3.14
CA LEU A 82 -14.22 -19.84 2.61
C LEU A 82 -15.19 -20.04 1.43
N GLN A 83 -14.86 -20.93 0.49
CA GLN A 83 -15.74 -21.27 -0.62
C GLN A 83 -17.07 -21.87 -0.14
N ARG A 84 -17.01 -22.80 0.81
CA ARG A 84 -18.21 -23.40 1.43
C ARG A 84 -19.08 -22.34 2.10
N ARG A 85 -18.47 -21.39 2.82
CA ARG A 85 -19.20 -20.27 3.45
C ARG A 85 -19.81 -19.34 2.42
N ALA A 86 -19.10 -19.05 1.33
CA ALA A 86 -19.60 -18.21 0.26
C ALA A 86 -20.83 -18.85 -0.42
N GLN A 87 -20.77 -20.15 -0.72
CA GLN A 87 -21.90 -20.90 -1.28
C GLN A 87 -23.13 -20.93 -0.35
N ASN A 88 -22.89 -21.04 0.95
CA ASN A 88 -23.96 -21.03 1.96
C ASN A 88 -24.44 -19.60 2.30
N SER A 89 -23.69 -18.57 1.92
CA SER A 89 -24.10 -17.19 2.13
C SER A 89 -25.09 -16.80 1.04
N GLN A 90 -26.35 -16.58 1.42
CA GLN A 90 -27.31 -15.91 0.55
C GLN A 90 -27.02 -14.41 0.52
N ARG A 91 -25.92 -14.03 -0.13
CA ARG A 91 -25.70 -12.65 -0.54
C ARG A 91 -26.55 -12.42 -1.78
N ALA A 92 -27.73 -11.84 -1.60
CA ALA A 92 -28.53 -11.38 -2.71
C ALA A 92 -27.72 -10.31 -3.46
N ALA A 93 -27.29 -10.62 -4.68
CA ALA A 93 -26.78 -9.61 -5.58
C ALA A 93 -27.88 -8.58 -5.79
N ILE A 94 -27.54 -7.28 -5.75
CA ILE A 94 -28.49 -6.23 -6.11
C ILE A 94 -28.76 -6.41 -7.62
N PRO A 95 -29.98 -6.79 -8.02
CA PRO A 95 -30.25 -7.06 -9.42
C PRO A 95 -30.06 -5.78 -10.24
N ASN A 96 -29.46 -5.92 -11.42
CA ASN A 96 -29.22 -4.84 -12.37
C ASN A 96 -28.26 -3.73 -11.89
N LEU A 97 -27.39 -4.02 -10.91
CA LEU A 97 -26.32 -3.09 -10.55
C LEU A 97 -25.25 -3.05 -11.66
N VAL A 98 -25.15 -1.92 -12.35
CA VAL A 98 -24.13 -1.69 -13.38
C VAL A 98 -23.01 -0.85 -12.79
N TRP A 99 -21.87 -1.48 -12.54
CA TRP A 99 -20.63 -0.77 -12.19
C TRP A 99 -20.11 -0.03 -13.42
N ARG A 100 -19.72 1.23 -13.24
CA ARG A 100 -19.11 2.04 -14.29
C ARG A 100 -17.85 2.69 -13.74
N HIS A 101 -16.73 2.44 -14.40
CA HIS A 101 -15.48 3.10 -14.08
C HIS A 101 -15.62 4.62 -14.28
N ARG A 102 -15.14 5.41 -13.31
CA ARG A 102 -15.21 6.88 -13.32
C ARG A 102 -13.90 7.56 -13.74
N GLY A 103 -12.85 6.78 -14.03
CA GLY A 103 -11.52 7.31 -14.37
C GLY A 103 -10.61 7.48 -13.15
N PRO A 104 -9.39 8.02 -13.35
CA PRO A 104 -8.86 8.61 -14.59
C PRO A 104 -8.50 7.54 -15.64
N ALA A 105 -8.90 7.78 -16.90
CA ALA A 105 -8.63 6.88 -18.03
C ALA A 105 -7.29 7.17 -18.73
N ASN A 106 -6.56 8.20 -18.28
CA ASN A 106 -5.36 8.72 -18.93
C ASN A 106 -4.08 8.61 -18.08
N VAL A 107 -4.16 7.97 -16.92
CA VAL A 107 -2.99 7.78 -16.04
C VAL A 107 -2.61 6.31 -16.10
N GLY A 108 -1.41 6.05 -16.63
CA GLY A 108 -0.86 4.70 -16.71
C GLY A 108 -0.37 4.20 -15.34
N GLY A 109 -0.51 2.89 -15.13
CA GLY A 109 0.11 2.18 -14.01
C GLY A 109 1.45 1.54 -14.38
N ARG A 110 1.98 0.69 -13.49
CA ARG A 110 3.17 -0.12 -13.77
C ARG A 110 2.81 -1.35 -14.61
N THR A 111 3.07 -1.27 -15.91
CA THR A 111 2.96 -2.41 -16.84
C THR A 111 4.24 -3.23 -16.82
N ARG A 112 4.11 -4.55 -16.68
CA ARG A 112 5.26 -5.48 -16.55
C ARG A 112 5.30 -6.57 -17.60
N ALA A 113 4.18 -6.86 -18.25
CA ALA A 113 4.11 -7.80 -19.36
C ALA A 113 3.36 -7.18 -20.53
N LEU A 114 3.84 -7.47 -21.75
CA LEU A 114 3.20 -7.07 -23.00
C LEU A 114 3.45 -8.17 -24.04
N ILE A 115 2.41 -8.60 -24.74
CA ILE A 115 2.48 -9.63 -25.78
C ILE A 115 1.64 -9.20 -26.97
N VAL A 116 2.22 -9.28 -28.18
CA VAL A 116 1.45 -9.24 -29.43
C VAL A 116 0.83 -10.62 -29.62
N ASP A 117 -0.48 -10.67 -29.81
CA ASP A 117 -1.23 -11.92 -29.89
C ASP A 117 -0.87 -12.70 -31.17
N ALA A 118 -0.25 -13.86 -31.00
CA ALA A 118 0.08 -14.76 -32.11
C ALA A 118 -1.16 -15.42 -32.75
N ASN A 119 -2.32 -15.36 -32.09
CA ASN A 119 -3.59 -15.83 -32.65
C ASN A 119 -4.21 -14.81 -33.61
N ASP A 120 -3.78 -13.54 -33.57
CA ASP A 120 -4.26 -12.50 -34.45
C ASP A 120 -3.37 -12.38 -35.69
N GLY A 121 -3.88 -12.85 -36.83
CA GLY A 121 -3.17 -12.79 -38.12
C GLY A 121 -2.89 -11.37 -38.63
N THR A 122 -3.51 -10.34 -38.05
CA THR A 122 -3.20 -8.94 -38.37
C THR A 122 -2.00 -8.39 -37.58
N GLY A 123 -1.61 -9.05 -36.49
CA GLY A 123 -0.53 -8.62 -35.60
C GLY A 123 -0.85 -7.32 -34.83
N LYS A 124 -2.13 -7.00 -34.67
CA LYS A 124 -2.58 -5.73 -34.06
C LYS A 124 -3.11 -5.89 -32.65
N THR A 125 -3.56 -7.08 -32.30
CA THR A 125 -4.04 -7.42 -30.97
C THR A 125 -2.86 -7.51 -30.02
N VAL A 126 -2.94 -6.77 -28.91
CA VAL A 126 -1.90 -6.72 -27.90
C VAL A 126 -2.52 -6.88 -26.52
N TRP A 127 -1.88 -7.71 -25.72
CA TRP A 127 -2.18 -7.93 -24.31
C TRP A 127 -1.17 -7.15 -23.46
N ALA A 128 -1.63 -6.48 -22.41
CA ALA A 128 -0.79 -5.77 -21.46
C ALA A 128 -1.22 -6.13 -20.04
N ALA A 129 -0.24 -6.32 -19.15
CA ALA A 129 -0.51 -6.70 -17.77
C ALA A 129 0.19 -5.76 -16.78
N GLY A 130 -0.57 -5.35 -15.76
CA GLY A 130 -0.12 -4.41 -14.74
C GLY A 130 -0.07 -5.02 -13.34
N VAL A 131 0.89 -4.55 -12.54
CA VAL A 131 1.14 -4.99 -11.15
C VAL A 131 -0.03 -4.73 -10.19
N SER A 132 -0.91 -3.80 -10.52
CA SER A 132 -2.09 -3.47 -9.72
C SER A 132 -3.32 -3.23 -10.59
N GLY A 133 -3.22 -3.60 -11.87
CA GLY A 133 -4.21 -3.29 -12.89
C GLY A 133 -4.79 -4.51 -13.57
N GLY A 134 -4.30 -5.72 -13.28
CA GLY A 134 -4.80 -6.92 -13.96
C GLY A 134 -4.37 -7.00 -15.42
N LEU A 135 -5.20 -7.65 -16.24
CA LEU A 135 -4.93 -7.95 -17.64
C LEU A 135 -5.81 -7.10 -18.55
N TRP A 136 -5.19 -6.52 -19.58
CA TRP A 136 -5.82 -5.64 -20.55
C TRP A 136 -5.56 -6.13 -21.96
N LYS A 137 -6.53 -5.91 -22.84
CA LYS A 137 -6.46 -6.24 -24.26
C LYS A 137 -6.83 -5.03 -25.12
N THR A 138 -6.08 -4.82 -26.19
CA THR A 138 -6.53 -4.01 -27.33
C THR A 138 -6.51 -4.87 -28.59
N THR A 139 -7.44 -4.61 -29.51
CA THR A 139 -7.53 -5.32 -30.80
C THR A 139 -6.90 -4.52 -31.95
N ASP A 140 -6.58 -3.24 -31.72
CA ASP A 140 -5.83 -2.44 -32.68
C ASP A 140 -4.85 -1.49 -31.99
N ILE A 141 -3.62 -1.97 -31.78
CA ILE A 141 -2.53 -1.16 -31.22
C ILE A 141 -2.05 -0.05 -32.17
N THR A 142 -2.41 -0.10 -33.46
CA THR A 142 -1.97 0.88 -34.48
C THR A 142 -2.91 2.08 -34.59
N ALA A 143 -4.04 2.06 -33.89
CA ALA A 143 -4.95 3.19 -33.80
C ALA A 143 -4.26 4.43 -33.19
N ILE A 144 -4.70 5.63 -33.58
CA ILE A 144 -4.20 6.89 -33.01
C ILE A 144 -4.44 6.91 -31.49
N GLU A 145 -5.58 6.38 -31.05
CA GLU A 145 -5.93 6.18 -29.64
C GLU A 145 -6.39 4.73 -29.45
N PRO A 146 -5.48 3.79 -29.10
CA PRO A 146 -5.83 2.41 -28.86
C PRO A 146 -6.80 2.27 -27.68
N VAL A 147 -7.91 1.57 -27.91
CA VAL A 147 -8.89 1.27 -26.85
C VAL A 147 -8.46 0.01 -26.12
N TRP A 148 -8.30 0.10 -24.80
CA TRP A 148 -7.95 -1.02 -23.93
C TRP A 148 -9.18 -1.47 -23.15
N GLN A 149 -9.40 -2.77 -23.11
CA GLN A 149 -10.48 -3.42 -22.37
C GLN A 149 -9.87 -4.29 -21.27
N GLU A 150 -10.40 -4.19 -20.07
CA GLU A 150 -10.10 -5.12 -18.98
C GLU A 150 -10.64 -6.49 -19.35
N VAL A 151 -9.84 -7.54 -19.13
CA VAL A 151 -10.20 -8.90 -19.51
C VAL A 151 -11.14 -9.52 -18.47
N ASP A 152 -10.85 -9.31 -17.20
CA ASP A 152 -11.67 -9.77 -16.09
C ASP A 152 -11.32 -8.98 -14.82
N ASP A 153 -12.36 -8.59 -14.08
CA ASP A 153 -12.27 -7.86 -12.81
C ASP A 153 -12.26 -8.85 -11.61
N PHE A 154 -12.52 -10.14 -11.87
CA PHE A 154 -12.68 -11.18 -10.84
C PHE A 154 -11.44 -12.05 -10.62
N PHE A 155 -10.28 -11.70 -11.20
CA PHE A 155 -9.04 -12.38 -10.85
C PHE A 155 -8.81 -12.29 -9.35
N ALA A 156 -8.51 -13.43 -8.71
CA ALA A 156 -8.20 -13.46 -7.28
C ALA A 156 -6.96 -12.61 -6.93
N ASN A 157 -6.14 -12.29 -7.93
CA ASN A 157 -4.96 -11.47 -7.80
C ASN A 157 -4.69 -10.65 -9.07
N LEU A 158 -4.67 -9.32 -8.92
CA LEU A 158 -4.45 -8.38 -10.03
C LEU A 158 -2.97 -8.09 -10.31
N ALA A 159 -2.04 -8.64 -9.52
CA ALA A 159 -0.63 -8.34 -9.63
C ALA A 159 0.08 -9.17 -10.70
N ILE A 160 -0.25 -8.93 -11.96
CA ILE A 160 0.30 -9.72 -13.07
C ILE A 160 1.64 -9.13 -13.50
N THR A 161 2.69 -9.94 -13.42
CA THR A 161 4.08 -9.52 -13.69
C THR A 161 4.73 -10.25 -14.86
N CYS A 162 4.18 -11.38 -15.28
CA CYS A 162 4.65 -12.13 -16.43
C CYS A 162 3.48 -12.77 -17.18
N MET A 163 3.67 -12.96 -18.48
CA MET A 163 2.72 -13.61 -19.36
C MET A 163 3.48 -14.33 -20.46
N VAL A 164 2.92 -15.41 -20.98
CA VAL A 164 3.45 -16.15 -22.13
C VAL A 164 2.30 -16.80 -22.90
N GLN A 165 2.48 -16.92 -24.22
CA GLN A 165 1.57 -17.60 -25.13
C GLN A 165 2.28 -18.84 -25.69
N ASP A 166 1.56 -19.95 -25.82
CA ASP A 166 2.10 -21.19 -26.39
C ASP A 166 2.38 -21.00 -27.90
N PRO A 167 3.61 -21.20 -28.37
CA PRO A 167 3.97 -21.00 -29.77
C PRO A 167 3.35 -22.05 -30.72
N ALA A 168 2.95 -23.23 -30.21
CA ALA A 168 2.31 -24.27 -31.00
C ALA A 168 0.79 -24.11 -31.06
N ASN A 169 0.19 -23.54 -30.02
CA ASN A 169 -1.24 -23.23 -29.97
C ASN A 169 -1.49 -21.88 -29.27
N PRO A 170 -1.60 -20.78 -30.03
CA PRO A 170 -1.78 -19.44 -29.47
C PRO A 170 -3.03 -19.25 -28.59
N LEU A 171 -4.02 -20.15 -28.64
CA LEU A 171 -5.16 -20.11 -27.72
C LEU A 171 -4.79 -20.46 -26.28
N ILE A 172 -3.63 -21.10 -26.06
CA ILE A 172 -3.14 -21.42 -24.74
C ILE A 172 -2.22 -20.29 -24.28
N MET A 173 -2.63 -19.57 -23.25
CA MET A 173 -1.82 -18.53 -22.62
C MET A 173 -1.72 -18.77 -21.12
N TYR A 174 -0.62 -18.29 -20.54
CA TYR A 174 -0.36 -18.34 -19.11
C TYR A 174 0.02 -16.95 -18.61
N PHE A 175 -0.39 -16.62 -17.39
CA PHE A 175 0.13 -15.44 -16.70
C PHE A 175 0.45 -15.77 -15.25
N GLY A 176 1.49 -15.12 -14.73
CA GLY A 176 1.92 -15.27 -13.35
C GLY A 176 1.56 -14.03 -12.53
N THR A 177 1.10 -14.27 -11.31
CA THR A 177 0.76 -13.22 -10.35
C THR A 177 1.82 -13.11 -9.25
N GLY A 178 1.98 -11.91 -8.71
CA GLY A 178 2.89 -11.57 -7.61
C GLY A 178 4.12 -10.78 -8.04
N GLU A 179 4.68 -10.06 -7.07
CA GLU A 179 5.93 -9.31 -7.18
C GLU A 179 7.07 -9.94 -6.37
N GLY A 180 8.31 -9.55 -6.69
CA GLY A 180 9.48 -9.88 -5.87
C GLY A 180 9.53 -9.06 -4.57
N PHE A 181 10.24 -9.55 -3.55
CA PHE A 181 10.28 -8.96 -2.20
C PHE A 181 11.13 -7.68 -2.06
N TYR A 182 11.19 -6.82 -3.07
CA TYR A 182 12.14 -5.69 -3.10
C TYR A 182 11.47 -4.32 -2.89
N ASN A 183 10.15 -4.26 -2.86
CA ASN A 183 9.37 -3.04 -2.72
C ASN A 183 8.38 -3.13 -1.55
N SER A 184 8.14 -2.01 -0.87
CA SER A 184 7.22 -1.94 0.29
C SER A 184 5.76 -2.17 -0.07
N ASP A 185 5.41 -1.97 -1.34
CA ASP A 185 4.09 -2.18 -1.91
C ASP A 185 3.99 -3.52 -2.68
N ALA A 186 4.96 -4.42 -2.52
CA ALA A 186 4.98 -5.71 -3.20
C ALA A 186 3.72 -6.52 -2.90
N VAL A 187 3.01 -6.94 -3.95
CA VAL A 187 1.84 -7.79 -3.81
C VAL A 187 2.24 -9.26 -3.89
N ARG A 188 1.84 -10.05 -2.88
CA ARG A 188 2.02 -11.50 -2.89
C ARG A 188 1.18 -12.11 -4.02
N GLY A 189 1.78 -12.98 -4.83
CA GLY A 189 1.09 -13.69 -5.90
C GLY A 189 0.20 -14.83 -5.43
N ASP A 190 -0.74 -15.23 -6.30
CA ASP A 190 -1.62 -16.40 -6.15
C ASP A 190 -1.25 -17.52 -7.14
N GLY A 191 -0.08 -17.43 -7.77
CA GLY A 191 0.45 -18.46 -8.67
C GLY A 191 0.26 -18.17 -10.16
N ILE A 192 0.17 -19.24 -10.95
CA ILE A 192 0.11 -19.21 -12.42
C ILE A 192 -1.31 -19.55 -12.87
N TRP A 193 -1.84 -18.72 -13.74
CA TRP A 193 -3.13 -18.87 -14.38
C TRP A 193 -2.97 -19.34 -15.82
N LYS A 194 -4.00 -20.00 -16.34
CA LYS A 194 -4.03 -20.58 -17.68
C LYS A 194 -5.39 -20.32 -18.34
N THR A 195 -5.36 -19.94 -19.60
CA THR A 195 -6.50 -20.01 -20.54
C THR A 195 -6.24 -21.07 -21.61
N THR A 196 -7.30 -21.56 -22.25
CA THR A 196 -7.24 -22.50 -23.38
C THR A 196 -8.02 -22.03 -24.61
N ASP A 197 -8.62 -20.85 -24.52
CA ASP A 197 -9.53 -20.26 -25.51
C ASP A 197 -9.14 -18.82 -25.90
N GLY A 198 -7.94 -18.38 -25.54
CA GLY A 198 -7.43 -17.01 -25.77
C GLY A 198 -8.00 -16.01 -24.78
#